data_AF-A0A436A622-F1
#
_entry.id   AF-A0A436A622-F1
#
_cell.length_a   1.000
_cell.length_b   1.000
_cell.length_c   1.000
_cell.angle_alpha   90.00
_cell.angle_beta   90.00
_cell.angle_gamma   90.00
#
_symmetry.space_group_name_H-M   'P 1'
#
loop_
_entity.id
_entity.type
_entity.pdbx_description
1 polymer ?
#
loop_
_entity_poly.entity_id
_entity_poly.type
_entity_poly.pdbx_seq_one_letter_code
_entity_poly.pdbx_strand_id
1 'polypeptide(L)'
;MLEEARSRWHPIAAAHDLPFRHVFHGQLLGREFAVWRADDGYVNIWENRCLHRGVRLSIGINDGRELKCQYHGWRYSNRTAGCTYIPAHPADAPARTITNRTFPAVERYGLVWSSEEPRGEVPEIAGLAEGKLLALRGIAVNAPADKVVERLRAYRFQPNGAIDGEGADILVEAAQDFAVALRSRASSAETQGVFFVQPVDSNRSVIRGVL
;
A
#
# COMPACT_ATOMS: atom_id res chain seq x y z
N MET A 1 -11.22 -1.61 17.41
CA MET A 1 -11.20 -1.21 15.99
C MET A 1 -9.96 -0.43 15.57
N LEU A 2 -9.73 0.83 15.99
CA LEU A 2 -8.54 1.61 15.56
C LEU A 2 -7.23 0.98 16.02
N GLU A 3 -7.16 0.56 17.28
CA GLU A 3 -5.96 -0.06 17.87
C GLU A 3 -5.62 -1.40 17.22
N GLU A 4 -6.63 -2.23 16.92
CA GLU A 4 -6.46 -3.45 16.13
C GLU A 4 -5.97 -3.12 14.72
N ALA A 5 -6.58 -2.16 14.03
CA ALA A 5 -6.19 -1.77 12.68
C ALA A 5 -4.73 -1.30 12.60
N ARG A 6 -4.21 -0.61 13.61
CA ARG A 6 -2.80 -0.18 13.68
C ARG A 6 -1.83 -1.35 13.73
N SER A 7 -2.26 -2.47 14.31
CA SER A 7 -1.44 -3.68 14.47
C SER A 7 -1.51 -4.65 13.28
N ARG A 8 -2.52 -4.50 12.41
CA ARG A 8 -2.71 -5.32 11.22
C ARG A 8 -1.86 -4.81 10.06
N TRP A 9 -1.54 -5.71 9.15
CA TRP A 9 -0.96 -5.37 7.85
C TRP A 9 -2.06 -4.94 6.88
N HIS A 10 -1.84 -3.82 6.21
CA HIS A 10 -2.73 -3.29 5.18
C HIS A 10 -1.95 -3.05 3.89
N PRO A 11 -2.51 -3.38 2.72
CA PRO A 11 -1.89 -3.00 1.47
C PRO A 11 -2.10 -1.50 1.25
N ILE A 12 -1.01 -0.75 1.04
CA ILE A 12 -1.02 0.71 0.89
C ILE A 12 -0.68 1.18 -0.52
N ALA A 13 -0.20 0.28 -1.37
CA ALA A 13 0.10 0.48 -2.78
C ALA A 13 0.07 -0.86 -3.52
N ALA A 14 -0.09 -0.86 -4.84
CA ALA A 14 0.29 -1.99 -5.69
C ALA A 14 1.80 -1.89 -6.00
N ALA A 15 2.46 -3.02 -6.30
CA ALA A 15 3.88 -3.00 -6.66
C ALA A 15 4.15 -2.15 -7.92
N HIS A 16 3.18 -2.09 -8.85
CA HIS A 16 3.24 -1.27 -10.06
C HIS A 16 2.95 0.22 -9.80
N ASP A 17 2.44 0.60 -8.63
CA ASP A 17 2.34 2.01 -8.20
C ASP A 17 3.74 2.59 -7.86
N LEU A 18 4.77 1.75 -7.83
CA LEU A 18 6.17 2.11 -7.60
C LEU A 18 7.02 1.92 -8.88
N PRO A 19 6.70 2.61 -9.99
CA PRO A 19 7.56 2.55 -11.16
C PRO A 19 8.93 3.17 -10.85
N PHE A 20 9.89 2.91 -11.74
CA PHE A 20 11.26 3.39 -11.61
C PHE A 20 11.32 4.89 -11.29
N ARG A 21 12.11 5.26 -10.27
CA ARG A 21 12.35 6.65 -9.83
C ARG A 21 11.10 7.41 -9.32
N HIS A 22 9.98 6.73 -9.11
CA HIS A 22 8.77 7.34 -8.54
C HIS A 22 8.76 7.27 -7.01
N VAL A 23 7.98 8.16 -6.41
CA VAL A 23 7.67 8.20 -4.97
C VAL A 23 6.16 8.28 -4.84
N PHE A 24 5.55 7.15 -4.51
CA PHE A 24 4.12 7.03 -4.34
C PHE A 24 3.67 7.68 -3.03
N HIS A 25 2.53 8.38 -3.08
CA HIS A 25 1.89 8.94 -1.90
C HIS A 25 0.97 7.90 -1.26
N GLY A 26 1.50 7.15 -0.29
CA GLY A 26 0.72 6.19 0.51
C GLY A 26 -0.06 6.87 1.62
N GLN A 27 -1.16 6.25 2.07
CA GLN A 27 -1.92 6.72 3.23
C GLN A 27 -2.41 5.54 4.07
N LEU A 28 -2.50 5.66 5.40
CA LEU A 28 -3.09 4.63 6.27
C LEU A 28 -3.48 5.27 7.59
N LEU A 29 -4.70 5.06 8.06
CA LEU A 29 -5.16 5.47 9.39
C LEU A 29 -4.85 6.95 9.74
N GLY A 30 -5.05 7.85 8.78
CA GLY A 30 -4.84 9.29 8.91
C GLY A 30 -3.39 9.74 8.68
N ARG A 31 -2.46 8.82 8.41
CA ARG A 31 -1.06 9.12 8.12
C ARG A 31 -0.77 9.14 6.63
N GLU A 32 0.14 10.01 6.21
CA GLU A 32 0.69 10.05 4.84
C GLU A 32 2.10 9.45 4.82
N PHE A 33 2.41 8.68 3.78
CA PHE A 33 3.73 8.07 3.55
C PHE A 33 4.36 8.48 2.23
N ALA A 34 5.68 8.58 2.22
CA ALA A 34 6.48 8.51 1.01
C ALA A 34 6.89 7.05 0.81
N VAL A 35 6.31 6.39 -0.20
CA VAL A 35 6.59 5.00 -0.56
C VAL A 35 7.43 5.00 -1.82
N TRP A 36 8.62 4.40 -1.79
CA TRP A 36 9.50 4.40 -2.97
C TRP A 36 10.38 3.17 -3.03
N ARG A 37 10.75 2.77 -4.24
CA ARG A 37 11.65 1.64 -4.49
C ARG A 37 13.04 2.12 -4.86
N ALA A 38 14.03 1.59 -4.17
CA ALA A 38 15.45 1.80 -4.47
C ALA A 38 15.91 0.88 -5.62
N ASP A 39 17.08 1.17 -6.19
CA ASP A 39 17.65 0.40 -7.31
C ASP A 39 18.00 -1.05 -6.96
N ASP A 40 18.23 -1.31 -5.67
CA ASP A 40 18.45 -2.66 -5.14
C ASP A 40 17.13 -3.41 -4.85
N GLY A 41 15.99 -2.84 -5.25
CA GLY A 41 14.67 -3.43 -5.09
C GLY A 41 14.01 -3.16 -3.73
N TYR A 42 14.73 -2.62 -2.74
CA TYR A 42 14.18 -2.37 -1.41
C TYR A 42 13.07 -1.31 -1.44
N VAL A 43 11.92 -1.66 -0.86
CA VAL A 43 10.78 -0.74 -0.72
C VAL A 43 10.90 0.01 0.61
N ASN A 44 10.99 1.33 0.50
CA ASN A 44 10.99 2.26 1.61
C ASN A 44 9.57 2.77 1.86
N ILE A 45 9.16 2.82 3.12
CA ILE A 45 7.92 3.48 3.57
C ILE A 45 8.28 4.41 4.70
N TRP A 46 8.23 5.71 4.45
CA TRP A 46 8.62 6.73 5.41
C TRP A 46 7.46 7.65 5.71
N GLU A 47 7.50 8.34 6.85
CA GLU A 47 6.60 9.47 7.07
C GLU A 47 6.76 10.49 5.94
N ASN A 48 5.65 10.96 5.36
CA ASN A 48 5.64 11.86 4.22
C ASN A 48 5.99 13.32 4.59
N ARG A 49 7.12 13.51 5.28
CA ARG A 49 7.49 14.79 5.87
C ARG A 49 9.00 14.96 5.86
N CYS A 50 9.49 16.01 5.22
CA CYS A 50 10.88 16.42 5.33
C CYS A 50 11.16 17.01 6.71
N LEU A 51 12.22 16.57 7.38
CA LEU A 51 12.56 16.99 8.74
C LEU A 51 13.02 18.45 8.84
N HIS A 52 13.32 19.11 7.72
CA HIS A 52 13.69 20.53 7.71
C HIS A 52 12.48 21.46 7.91
N ARG A 53 11.52 21.45 6.97
CA ARG A 53 10.35 22.38 6.97
C ARG A 53 9.02 21.69 6.66
N GLY A 54 8.96 20.36 6.79
CA GLY A 54 7.70 19.61 6.70
C GLY A 54 7.14 19.38 5.30
N VAL A 55 7.83 19.77 4.22
CA VAL A 55 7.39 19.49 2.85
C VAL A 55 7.29 17.98 2.62
N ARG A 56 6.25 17.55 1.90
CA ARG A 56 6.04 16.15 1.54
C ARG A 56 7.23 15.59 0.77
N LEU A 57 7.68 14.42 1.19
CA LEU A 57 8.75 13.71 0.48
C LEU A 57 8.24 12.95 -0.75
N SER A 58 6.92 12.73 -0.85
CA SER A 58 6.27 12.12 -2.02
C SER A 58 6.35 12.97 -3.30
N ILE A 59 6.63 14.27 -3.19
CA ILE A 59 6.97 15.12 -4.34
C ILE A 59 8.48 15.18 -4.59
N GLY A 60 9.27 14.42 -3.84
CA GLY A 60 10.73 14.37 -3.91
C GLY A 60 11.25 13.71 -5.18
N ILE A 61 12.58 13.61 -5.26
CA ILE A 61 13.28 12.87 -6.30
C ILE A 61 13.87 11.62 -5.68
N ASN A 62 13.39 10.45 -6.10
CA ASN A 62 14.04 9.18 -5.84
C ASN A 62 15.17 9.01 -6.88
N ASP A 63 16.41 8.91 -6.44
CA ASP A 63 17.58 8.68 -7.32
C ASP A 63 18.07 7.23 -7.30
N GLY A 64 17.37 6.35 -6.59
CA GLY A 64 17.66 4.92 -6.47
C GLY A 64 18.45 4.53 -5.23
N ARG A 65 19.14 5.47 -4.61
CA ARG A 65 19.95 5.26 -3.39
C ARG A 65 19.52 6.18 -2.26
N GLU A 66 18.98 7.32 -2.62
CA GLU A 66 18.51 8.36 -1.72
C GLU A 66 17.19 8.94 -2.22
N LEU A 67 16.50 9.59 -1.29
CA LEU A 67 15.38 10.46 -1.59
C LEU A 67 15.77 11.90 -1.32
N LYS A 68 15.66 12.75 -2.34
CA LYS A 68 15.94 14.18 -2.26
C LYS A 68 14.65 14.98 -2.12
N CYS A 69 14.57 15.81 -1.08
CA CYS A 69 13.49 16.76 -0.89
C CYS A 69 13.56 17.89 -1.95
N GLN A 70 12.46 18.17 -2.63
CA GLN A 70 12.41 19.23 -3.66
C GLN A 70 12.47 20.65 -3.10
N TYR A 71 12.35 20.86 -1.79
CA TYR A 71 12.36 22.22 -1.26
C TYR A 71 13.79 22.78 -1.16
N HIS A 72 14.63 22.17 -0.33
CA HIS A 72 16.00 22.64 -0.08
C HIS A 72 17.05 21.57 -0.40
N GLY A 73 16.66 20.50 -1.11
CA GLY A 73 17.59 19.47 -1.59
C GLY A 73 18.20 18.56 -0.52
N TRP A 74 17.65 18.54 0.71
CA TRP A 74 18.06 17.58 1.74
C TRP A 74 17.88 16.15 1.22
N ARG A 75 18.90 15.32 1.41
CA ARG A 75 18.90 13.93 0.97
C ARG A 75 18.83 12.99 2.15
N TYR A 76 18.14 11.87 1.97
CA TYR A 76 17.95 10.83 2.96
C TYR A 76 18.28 9.47 2.35
N SER A 77 19.05 8.66 3.07
CA SER A 77 19.53 7.35 2.58
C SER A 77 18.42 6.28 2.58
N ASN A 78 18.44 5.41 1.57
CA ASN A 78 17.71 4.14 1.54
C ASN A 78 17.85 3.36 2.88
N ARG A 79 16.79 2.68 3.32
CA ARG A 79 16.65 1.89 4.56
C ARG A 79 16.73 2.69 5.85
N THR A 80 17.82 3.41 6.07
CA THR A 80 18.05 4.12 7.33
C THR A 80 17.17 5.36 7.45
N ALA A 81 16.79 5.97 6.31
CA ALA A 81 16.12 7.27 6.23
C ALA A 81 16.89 8.40 6.96
N GLY A 82 18.19 8.19 7.20
CA GLY A 82 19.09 9.18 7.79
C GLY A 82 19.46 10.25 6.77
N CYS A 83 19.54 11.50 7.20
CA CYS A 83 19.97 12.60 6.36
C CYS A 83 21.46 12.43 6.01
N THR A 84 21.76 12.44 4.71
CA THR A 84 23.12 12.24 4.19
C THR A 84 23.74 13.51 3.66
N TYR A 85 22.92 14.50 3.29
CA TYR A 85 23.40 15.72 2.68
C TYR A 85 22.46 16.90 2.90
N ILE A 86 23.04 18.04 3.30
CA ILE A 86 22.38 19.34 3.45
C ILE A 86 23.08 20.33 2.50
N PRO A 87 22.46 20.75 1.38
CA PRO A 87 23.13 21.58 0.38
C PRO A 87 23.67 22.92 0.90
N ALA A 88 23.03 23.50 1.92
CA ALA A 88 23.47 24.76 2.52
C ALA A 88 24.73 24.61 3.40
N HIS A 89 25.08 23.38 3.80
CA HIS A 89 26.22 23.04 4.64
C HIS A 89 27.01 21.87 4.03
N PRO A 90 27.59 22.04 2.82
CA PRO A 90 28.11 20.93 2.04
C PRO A 90 29.39 20.31 2.62
N ALA A 91 30.10 21.03 3.50
CA ALA A 91 31.31 20.54 4.17
C ALA A 91 31.00 19.79 5.48
N ASP A 92 29.79 19.94 6.01
CA ASP A 92 29.41 19.36 7.30
C ASP A 92 28.72 18.01 7.09
N ALA A 93 29.08 17.03 7.92
CA ALA A 93 28.29 15.81 8.03
C ALA A 93 26.97 16.14 8.77
N PRO A 94 25.79 15.80 8.21
CA PRO A 94 24.54 15.98 8.93
C PRO A 94 24.54 15.21 10.26
N ALA A 95 23.86 15.76 11.27
CA ALA A 95 23.73 15.08 12.56
C ALA A 95 23.02 13.74 12.39
N ARG A 96 23.57 12.67 13.00
CA ARG A 96 23.01 11.30 12.92
C ARG A 96 21.59 11.16 13.50
N THR A 97 21.15 12.15 14.28
CA THR A 97 19.79 12.21 14.84
C THR A 97 18.75 12.66 13.81
N ILE A 98 19.17 13.22 12.67
CA ILE A 98 18.28 13.63 11.58
C ILE A 98 17.91 12.40 10.76
N THR A 99 16.97 11.61 11.28
CA THR A 99 16.53 10.36 10.69
C THR A 99 15.02 10.34 10.64
N ASN A 100 14.47 10.12 9.44
CA ASN A 100 13.01 10.11 9.27
C ASN A 100 12.40 8.84 9.87
N ARG A 101 11.12 8.93 10.28
CA ARG A 101 10.39 7.77 10.74
C ARG A 101 10.13 6.82 9.58
N THR A 102 10.47 5.55 9.77
CA THR A 102 10.22 4.47 8.82
C THR A 102 9.11 3.55 9.32
N PHE A 103 8.49 2.83 8.39
CA PHE A 103 7.44 1.86 8.62
C PHE A 103 7.81 0.54 7.95
N PRO A 104 7.36 -0.60 8.50
CA PRO A 104 7.62 -1.91 7.92
C PRO A 104 7.03 -2.00 6.51
N ALA A 105 7.76 -2.65 5.60
CA ALA A 105 7.35 -2.87 4.22
C ALA A 105 7.45 -4.35 3.89
N VAL A 106 6.38 -4.93 3.36
CA VAL A 106 6.37 -6.29 2.81
C VAL A 106 5.75 -6.26 1.43
N GLU A 107 6.38 -6.89 0.46
CA GLU A 107 5.77 -7.12 -0.85
C GLU A 107 5.20 -8.53 -0.91
N ARG A 108 3.89 -8.62 -1.15
CA ARG A 108 3.18 -9.90 -1.26
C ARG A 108 1.93 -9.71 -2.10
N TYR A 109 1.58 -10.71 -2.91
CA TYR A 109 0.40 -10.70 -3.78
C TYR A 109 0.35 -9.56 -4.81
N GLY A 110 1.52 -9.07 -5.25
CA GLY A 110 1.62 -7.91 -6.15
C GLY A 110 1.29 -6.57 -5.46
N LEU A 111 1.16 -6.56 -4.12
CA LEU A 111 0.85 -5.41 -3.29
C LEU A 111 2.02 -5.08 -2.34
N VAL A 112 2.08 -3.82 -1.93
CA VAL A 112 3.00 -3.32 -0.91
C VAL A 112 2.23 -3.10 0.38
N TRP A 113 2.65 -3.79 1.43
CA TRP A 113 2.00 -3.86 2.71
C TRP A 113 2.76 -3.05 3.77
N SER A 114 2.01 -2.43 4.67
CA SER A 114 2.56 -1.75 5.83
C SER A 114 1.64 -1.86 7.04
N SER A 115 2.16 -1.47 8.20
CA SER A 115 1.45 -1.45 9.48
C SER A 115 2.08 -0.37 10.35
N GLU A 116 1.31 0.28 11.23
CA GLU A 116 1.90 1.21 12.18
C GLU A 116 2.64 0.48 13.31
N GLU A 117 2.12 -0.68 13.73
CA GLU A 117 2.58 -1.46 14.89
C GLU A 117 2.48 -2.96 14.58
N PRO A 118 3.24 -3.48 13.60
CA PRO A 118 3.01 -4.80 13.01
C PRO A 118 2.99 -5.91 14.07
N ARG A 119 1.90 -6.68 14.09
CA ARG A 119 1.80 -7.95 14.84
C ARG A 119 1.52 -9.10 13.87
N GLY A 120 2.33 -10.15 13.95
CA GLY A 120 2.25 -11.28 13.03
C GLY A 120 2.69 -10.93 11.61
N GLU A 121 2.27 -11.75 10.65
CA GLU A 121 2.63 -11.63 9.24
C GLU A 121 1.50 -11.04 8.39
N VAL A 122 1.81 -10.70 7.13
CA VAL A 122 0.79 -10.38 6.13
C VAL A 122 -0.18 -11.57 6.02
N PRO A 123 -1.51 -11.34 6.06
CA PRO A 123 -2.48 -12.43 6.06
C PRO A 123 -2.30 -13.39 4.90
N GLU A 124 -2.31 -14.68 5.20
CA GLU A 124 -2.40 -15.71 4.16
C GLU A 124 -3.84 -15.82 3.68
N ILE A 125 -4.03 -15.74 2.36
CA ILE A 125 -5.32 -15.90 1.71
C ILE A 125 -5.26 -17.10 0.76
N ALA A 126 -6.13 -18.07 1.00
CA ALA A 126 -6.24 -19.26 0.17
C ALA A 126 -6.51 -18.87 -1.29
N GLY A 127 -5.75 -19.46 -2.22
CA GLY A 127 -5.85 -19.20 -3.66
C GLY A 127 -4.99 -18.05 -4.18
N LEU A 128 -4.43 -17.17 -3.33
CA LEU A 128 -3.40 -16.20 -3.75
C LEU A 128 -1.97 -16.74 -3.66
N ALA A 129 -1.77 -17.93 -3.10
CA ALA A 129 -0.43 -18.52 -2.95
C ALA A 129 0.10 -19.16 -4.25
N GLU A 130 -0.78 -19.47 -5.20
CA GLU A 130 -0.46 -20.30 -6.37
C GLU A 130 -0.97 -19.61 -7.64
N GLY A 131 -0.08 -18.96 -8.41
CA GLY A 131 -0.42 -18.45 -9.75
C GLY A 131 0.18 -17.09 -10.11
N LYS A 132 -0.13 -16.66 -11.34
CA LYS A 132 0.21 -15.32 -11.84
C LYS A 132 -0.87 -14.34 -11.39
N LEU A 133 -0.58 -13.63 -10.31
CA LEU A 133 -1.51 -12.67 -9.72
C LEU A 133 -1.54 -11.36 -10.50
N LEU A 134 -2.73 -10.78 -10.62
CA LEU A 134 -2.95 -9.45 -11.15
C LEU A 134 -3.44 -8.53 -10.02
N ALA A 135 -2.55 -7.70 -9.49
CA ALA A 135 -2.94 -6.60 -8.64
C ALA A 135 -3.73 -5.57 -9.47
N LEU A 136 -4.98 -5.33 -9.10
CA LEU A 136 -5.85 -4.37 -9.74
C LEU A 136 -5.56 -2.95 -9.27
N ARG A 137 -6.05 -1.97 -10.03
CA ARG A 137 -6.01 -0.56 -9.62
C ARG A 137 -6.81 -0.37 -8.32
N GLY A 138 -6.24 0.39 -7.38
CA GLY A 138 -6.94 0.76 -6.15
C GLY A 138 -8.15 1.67 -6.42
N ILE A 139 -9.28 1.38 -5.78
CA ILE A 139 -10.52 2.16 -5.89
C ILE A 139 -10.77 2.88 -4.57
N ALA A 140 -10.70 4.21 -4.58
CA ALA A 140 -11.02 5.02 -3.41
C ALA A 140 -12.54 5.08 -3.21
N VAL A 141 -12.97 4.91 -1.96
CA VAL A 141 -14.38 4.95 -1.55
C VAL A 141 -14.51 5.89 -0.36
N ASN A 142 -15.46 6.83 -0.45
CA ASN A 142 -15.79 7.74 0.64
C ASN A 142 -16.72 7.03 1.65
N ALA A 143 -16.24 5.94 2.23
CA ALA A 143 -16.90 5.23 3.30
C ALA A 143 -15.89 4.62 4.30
N PRO A 144 -16.29 4.45 5.57
CA PRO A 144 -15.54 3.69 6.56
C PRO A 144 -15.28 2.24 6.12
N ALA A 145 -14.16 1.66 6.54
CA ALA A 145 -13.71 0.35 6.07
C ALA A 145 -14.67 -0.80 6.40
N ASP A 146 -15.30 -0.78 7.57
CA ASP A 146 -16.30 -1.78 7.98
C ASP A 146 -17.51 -1.78 7.03
N LYS A 147 -17.98 -0.60 6.61
CA LYS A 147 -19.06 -0.46 5.62
C LYS A 147 -18.65 -0.94 4.23
N VAL A 148 -17.40 -0.69 3.83
CA VAL A 148 -16.89 -1.20 2.55
C VAL A 148 -16.80 -2.73 2.57
N VAL A 149 -16.26 -3.32 3.64
CA VAL A 149 -16.20 -4.79 3.82
C VAL A 149 -17.60 -5.40 3.81
N GLU A 150 -18.55 -4.81 4.54
CA GLU A 150 -19.95 -5.24 4.58
C GLU A 150 -20.54 -5.32 3.16
N ARG A 151 -20.31 -4.29 2.33
CA ARG A 151 -20.85 -4.22 0.96
C ARG A 151 -20.12 -5.13 -0.02
N LEU A 152 -18.81 -5.32 0.13
CA LEU A 152 -18.03 -6.22 -0.72
C LEU A 152 -18.49 -7.67 -0.64
N ARG A 153 -19.02 -8.13 0.50
CA ARG A 153 -19.59 -9.49 0.64
C ARG A 153 -20.75 -9.76 -0.31
N ALA A 154 -21.46 -8.71 -0.74
CA ALA A 154 -22.57 -8.80 -1.70
C ALA A 154 -22.13 -8.45 -3.14
N TYR A 155 -20.86 -8.14 -3.37
CA TYR A 155 -20.37 -7.78 -4.71
C TYR A 155 -20.51 -8.94 -5.69
N ARG A 156 -20.70 -8.62 -6.97
CA ARG A 156 -20.90 -9.55 -8.08
C ARG A 156 -20.02 -9.11 -9.25
N PHE A 157 -19.38 -10.07 -9.91
CA PHE A 157 -18.58 -9.85 -11.12
C PHE A 157 -18.62 -11.10 -12.00
N GLN A 158 -18.23 -10.99 -13.27
CA GLN A 158 -18.20 -12.13 -14.20
C GLN A 158 -16.81 -12.79 -14.24
N PRO A 159 -16.71 -14.13 -14.37
CA PRO A 159 -15.43 -14.84 -14.38
C PRO A 159 -14.77 -14.93 -15.77
N ASN A 160 -15.35 -14.32 -16.79
CA ASN A 160 -14.96 -14.48 -18.20
C ASN A 160 -14.54 -13.16 -18.86
N GLY A 161 -14.30 -12.11 -18.06
CA GLY A 161 -13.92 -10.79 -18.54
C GLY A 161 -15.09 -9.94 -19.07
N ALA A 162 -16.32 -10.46 -19.09
CA ALA A 162 -17.50 -9.65 -19.34
C ALA A 162 -17.70 -8.62 -18.21
N ILE A 163 -18.17 -7.42 -18.56
CA ILE A 163 -18.44 -6.36 -17.57
C ILE A 163 -19.76 -6.67 -16.84
N ASP A 164 -20.79 -7.05 -17.60
CA ASP A 164 -22.14 -7.31 -17.11
C ASP A 164 -22.60 -8.74 -17.43
N GLY A 165 -23.55 -9.24 -16.64
CA GLY A 165 -24.19 -10.54 -16.83
C GLY A 165 -24.98 -10.98 -15.59
N GLU A 166 -25.98 -11.84 -15.78
CA GLU A 166 -26.86 -12.30 -14.69
C GLU A 166 -26.60 -13.75 -14.25
N GLY A 167 -25.73 -14.49 -14.97
CA GLY A 167 -25.52 -15.93 -14.78
C GLY A 167 -24.32 -16.32 -13.91
N ALA A 168 -23.71 -15.38 -13.19
CA ALA A 168 -22.55 -15.66 -12.34
C ALA A 168 -22.96 -15.90 -10.88
N ASP A 169 -22.69 -17.10 -10.38
CA ASP A 169 -22.81 -17.43 -8.98
C ASP A 169 -21.56 -16.95 -8.23
N ILE A 170 -21.76 -16.21 -7.13
CA ILE A 170 -20.67 -15.75 -6.26
C ILE A 170 -20.69 -16.48 -4.93
N LEU A 171 -19.56 -17.10 -4.61
CA LEU A 171 -19.27 -17.67 -3.30
C LEU A 171 -18.34 -16.74 -2.51
N VAL A 172 -18.69 -16.46 -1.26
CA VAL A 172 -17.78 -15.81 -0.31
C VAL A 172 -16.92 -16.89 0.33
N GLU A 173 -15.65 -16.98 -0.05
CA GLU A 173 -14.76 -18.04 0.42
C GLU A 173 -14.11 -17.70 1.77
N ALA A 174 -13.82 -16.41 1.99
CA ALA A 174 -13.28 -15.93 3.25
C ALA A 174 -13.66 -14.47 3.46
N ALA A 175 -13.93 -14.10 4.70
CA ALA A 175 -14.05 -12.71 5.12
C ALA A 175 -13.29 -12.52 6.43
N GLN A 176 -12.18 -11.78 6.35
CA GLN A 176 -11.41 -11.31 7.50
C GLN A 176 -11.71 -9.82 7.73
N ASP A 177 -11.21 -9.22 8.82
CA ASP A 177 -11.54 -7.85 9.24
C ASP A 177 -11.41 -6.80 8.11
N PHE A 178 -10.45 -6.98 7.19
CA PHE A 178 -10.17 -6.06 6.08
C PHE A 178 -9.98 -6.76 4.73
N ALA A 179 -10.47 -7.99 4.57
CA ALA A 179 -10.31 -8.76 3.34
C ALA A 179 -11.55 -9.59 3.02
N VAL A 180 -11.96 -9.61 1.75
CA VAL A 180 -13.06 -10.43 1.24
C VAL A 180 -12.56 -11.21 0.03
N ALA A 181 -12.59 -12.53 0.09
CA ALA A 181 -12.33 -13.42 -1.04
C ALA A 181 -13.65 -13.89 -1.64
N LEU A 182 -13.83 -13.63 -2.94
CA LEU A 182 -15.01 -13.99 -3.70
C LEU A 182 -14.61 -14.89 -4.86
N ARG A 183 -15.34 -15.98 -5.06
CA ARG A 183 -15.20 -16.83 -6.26
C ARG A 183 -16.43 -16.66 -7.13
N SER A 184 -16.20 -16.26 -8.37
CA SER A 184 -17.22 -16.14 -9.41
C SER A 184 -17.21 -17.35 -10.31
N ARG A 185 -18.39 -17.92 -10.60
CA ARG A 185 -18.58 -19.07 -11.49
C ARG A 185 -19.72 -18.81 -12.46
N ALA A 186 -19.50 -19.03 -13.75
CA ALA A 186 -20.53 -18.94 -14.78
C ALA A 186 -20.22 -19.95 -15.89
N SER A 187 -21.15 -20.86 -16.16
CA SER A 187 -20.94 -21.97 -17.10
C SER A 187 -19.67 -22.77 -16.78
N SER A 188 -18.66 -22.75 -17.65
CA SER A 188 -17.36 -23.41 -17.44
C SER A 188 -16.25 -22.46 -16.95
N ALA A 189 -16.53 -21.17 -16.79
CA ALA A 189 -15.55 -20.16 -16.38
C ALA A 189 -15.59 -19.93 -14.87
N GLU A 190 -14.41 -19.79 -14.26
CA GLU A 190 -14.23 -19.49 -12.84
C GLU A 190 -13.14 -18.43 -12.66
N THR A 191 -13.33 -17.52 -11.71
CA THR A 191 -12.31 -16.56 -11.30
C THR A 191 -12.44 -16.27 -9.81
N GLN A 192 -11.31 -16.25 -9.11
CA GLN A 192 -11.24 -15.78 -7.73
C GLN A 192 -10.80 -14.32 -7.73
N GLY A 193 -11.44 -13.51 -6.89
CA GLY A 193 -11.02 -12.14 -6.61
C GLY A 193 -10.92 -11.92 -5.12
N VAL A 194 -9.77 -11.41 -4.67
CA VAL A 194 -9.55 -11.04 -3.28
C VAL A 194 -9.48 -9.53 -3.18
N PHE A 195 -10.35 -8.97 -2.34
CA PHE A 195 -10.49 -7.52 -2.14
C PHE A 195 -10.06 -7.17 -0.73
N PHE A 196 -8.93 -6.46 -0.63
CA PHE A 196 -8.47 -5.88 0.62
C PHE A 196 -9.02 -4.47 0.78
N VAL A 197 -9.44 -4.12 1.99
CA VAL A 197 -9.97 -2.79 2.33
C VAL A 197 -8.96 -2.06 3.19
N GLN A 198 -8.23 -1.15 2.58
CA GLN A 198 -7.27 -0.28 3.24
C GLN A 198 -8.03 0.88 3.94
N PRO A 199 -8.02 0.98 5.28
CA PRO A 199 -8.60 2.12 5.99
C PRO A 199 -7.67 3.33 5.85
N VAL A 200 -8.10 4.34 5.09
CA VAL A 200 -7.29 5.56 4.92
C VAL A 200 -7.49 6.51 6.09
N ASP A 201 -8.72 6.70 6.51
CA ASP A 201 -9.12 7.48 7.68
C ASP A 201 -10.52 7.02 8.15
N SER A 202 -11.19 7.77 9.04
CA SER A 202 -12.50 7.37 9.56
C SER A 202 -13.62 7.36 8.52
N ASN A 203 -13.45 8.04 7.38
CA ASN A 203 -14.50 8.25 6.38
C ASN A 203 -14.09 7.79 4.98
N ARG A 204 -12.85 7.36 4.79
CA ARG A 204 -12.31 6.98 3.48
C ARG A 204 -11.54 5.68 3.55
N SER A 205 -11.75 4.86 2.52
CA SER A 205 -11.06 3.58 2.33
C SER A 205 -10.57 3.44 0.89
N VAL A 206 -9.64 2.53 0.65
CA VAL A 206 -9.24 2.11 -0.70
C VAL A 206 -9.43 0.61 -0.81
N ILE A 207 -10.19 0.17 -1.82
CA ILE A 207 -10.30 -1.24 -2.17
C ILE A 207 -9.10 -1.59 -3.05
N ARG A 208 -8.35 -2.62 -2.68
CA ARG A 208 -7.25 -3.19 -3.45
C ARG A 208 -7.58 -4.62 -3.83
N GLY A 209 -7.88 -4.83 -5.10
CA GLY A 209 -8.23 -6.14 -5.64
C GLY A 209 -7.00 -6.90 -6.14
N VAL A 210 -7.02 -8.21 -6.00
CA VAL A 210 -6.10 -9.15 -6.65
C VAL A 210 -6.93 -10.25 -7.30
N LEU A 211 -6.65 -10.54 -8.57
CA LEU A 211 -7.18 -11.67 -9.33
C LEU A 211 -6.09 -12.73 -9.55
#